data_AF-A0A938MB64-F1
#
_entry.id   AF-A0A938MB64-F1
#
_cell.length_a   1.000
_cell.length_b   1.000
_cell.length_c   1.000
_cell.angle_alpha   90.00
_cell.angle_beta   90.00
_cell.angle_gamma   90.00
#
_symmetry.space_group_name_H-M   'P 1'
#
loop_
_entity.id
_entity.type
_entity.pdbx_description
1 polymer ?
#
loop_
_entity_poly.entity_id
_entity_poly.type
_entity_poly.pdbx_seq_one_letter_code
_entity_poly.pdbx_strand_id
1 'polypeptide(L)'
;MPMSLITPVELHEGVVLGQERIHTARSGRFGWPDGSPADVYVVDGQGARVAVPMVKEVQEAGRRLYEIRLPGDHFAILVRKGP
;
A
#
# COMPACT_ATOMS: atom_id res chain seq x y z
N MET A 1 13.33 5.91 -15.76
CA MET A 1 12.36 6.79 -15.07
C MET A 1 12.88 7.02 -13.67
N PRO A 2 12.98 8.27 -13.15
CA PRO A 2 13.42 8.45 -11.77
C PRO A 2 12.41 7.75 -10.85
N MET A 3 12.92 6.92 -9.95
CA MET A 3 12.12 6.26 -8.92
C MET A 3 11.56 7.38 -8.03
N SER A 4 10.31 7.77 -8.25
CA SER A 4 9.68 8.79 -7.43
C SER A 4 9.71 8.32 -5.98
N LEU A 5 10.40 9.11 -5.14
CA LEU A 5 10.34 8.99 -3.69
C LEU A 5 8.89 9.19 -3.22
N ILE A 6 8.62 8.80 -1.98
CA ILE A 6 7.35 9.12 -1.33
C ILE A 6 7.38 10.58 -0.87
N THR A 7 6.33 11.35 -1.17
CA THR A 7 6.03 12.64 -0.54
C THR A 7 5.10 12.40 0.65
N PRO A 8 5.59 12.41 1.91
CA PRO A 8 4.77 12.07 3.07
C PRO A 8 3.68 13.12 3.31
N VAL A 9 2.47 12.64 3.63
CA VAL A 9 1.30 13.46 3.99
C VAL A 9 0.93 13.22 5.45
N GLU A 10 0.90 11.95 5.89
CA GLU A 10 0.62 11.57 7.28
C GLU A 10 1.50 10.40 7.73
N LEU A 11 1.76 10.36 9.04
CA LEU A 11 2.47 9.29 9.72
C LEU A 11 1.58 8.68 10.80
N HIS A 12 1.45 7.36 10.76
CA HIS A 12 0.77 6.57 11.78
C HIS A 12 1.68 5.42 12.21
N GLU A 13 1.33 4.72 13.28
CA GLU A 13 2.12 3.58 13.74
C GLU A 13 2.20 2.49 12.66
N GLY A 14 3.40 2.30 12.10
CA GLY A 14 3.65 1.32 11.05
C GLY A 14 3.04 1.68 9.70
N VAL A 15 2.60 2.91 9.47
CA VAL A 15 2.03 3.37 8.19
C VAL A 15 2.54 4.77 7.82
N VAL A 16 2.98 4.92 6.58
CA VAL A 16 3.28 6.22 5.97
C VAL A 16 2.31 6.41 4.80
N LEU A 17 1.48 7.44 4.90
CA LEU A 17 0.59 7.85 3.81
C LEU A 17 1.29 8.95 3.01
N GLY A 18 1.44 8.74 1.71
CA GLY A 18 2.05 9.71 0.80
C GLY A 18 1.20 9.99 -0.44
N GLN A 19 1.59 11.00 -1.21
CA GLN A 19 0.87 11.37 -2.43
C GLN A 19 0.97 10.28 -3.51
N GLU A 20 2.15 9.70 -3.69
CA GLU A 20 2.47 8.73 -4.75
C GLU A 20 2.44 7.28 -4.23
N ARG A 21 2.67 7.09 -2.93
CA ARG A 21 2.82 5.76 -2.31
C ARG A 21 2.21 5.71 -0.92
N ILE A 22 1.75 4.53 -0.51
CA ILE A 22 1.44 4.20 0.88
C ILE A 22 2.35 3.04 1.30
N HIS A 23 3.08 3.20 2.40
CA HIS A 23 3.90 2.13 2.99
C HIS A 23 3.24 1.67 4.28
N THR A 24 3.10 0.36 4.50
CA THR A 24 2.49 -0.18 5.72
C THR A 24 3.14 -1.47 6.18
N ALA A 25 3.43 -1.59 7.47
CA ALA A 25 3.79 -2.83 8.16
C ALA A 25 2.60 -3.39 8.97
N ARG A 26 1.38 -2.90 8.69
CA ARG A 26 0.14 -3.30 9.37
C ARG A 26 -0.86 -3.88 8.36
N SER A 27 -1.56 -4.93 8.79
CA SER A 27 -2.76 -5.38 8.10
C SER A 27 -3.84 -4.30 8.16
N GLY A 28 -4.66 -4.16 7.12
CA GLY A 28 -5.68 -3.12 7.09
C GLY A 28 -6.23 -2.87 5.69
N ARG A 29 -6.99 -1.77 5.56
CA ARG A 29 -7.51 -1.29 4.28
C ARG A 29 -6.86 0.04 3.95
N PHE A 30 -6.24 0.10 2.79
CA PHE A 30 -5.46 1.26 2.37
C PHE A 30 -5.88 1.70 0.97
N GLY A 31 -5.84 2.99 0.74
CA GLY A 31 -6.18 3.60 -0.54
C GLY A 31 -6.20 5.10 -0.40
N TRP A 32 -6.43 5.79 -1.50
CA TRP A 32 -6.48 7.24 -1.50
C TRP A 32 -7.91 7.76 -1.44
N PRO A 33 -8.13 8.97 -0.89
CA PRO A 33 -9.48 9.55 -0.79
C PRO A 33 -10.19 9.71 -2.13
N ASP A 34 -9.44 9.94 -3.20
CA ASP A 34 -9.92 10.09 -4.58
C ASP A 34 -10.20 8.76 -5.30
N GLY A 35 -9.98 7.61 -4.64
CA GLY A 35 -10.19 6.29 -5.22
C GLY A 35 -9.17 5.91 -6.30
N SER A 36 -8.01 6.58 -6.35
CA SER A 36 -6.95 6.27 -7.31
C SER A 36 -6.57 4.77 -7.31
N PRO A 37 -6.35 4.15 -8.49
CA PRO A 37 -5.83 2.79 -8.56
C PRO A 37 -4.43 2.69 -7.97
N ALA A 38 -4.01 1.46 -7.65
CA ALA A 38 -2.65 1.20 -7.22
C ALA A 38 -2.16 -0.18 -7.66
N ASP A 39 -0.86 -0.31 -7.81
CA ASP A 39 -0.19 -1.61 -7.75
C ASP A 39 0.23 -1.87 -6.30
N VAL A 40 -0.01 -3.08 -5.80
CA VAL A 40 0.33 -3.47 -4.43
C VAL A 40 1.47 -4.48 -4.46
N TYR A 41 2.54 -4.16 -3.74
CA TYR A 41 3.70 -5.02 -3.56
C TYR A 41 3.84 -5.39 -2.10
N VAL A 42 4.09 -6.67 -1.81
CA VAL A 42 4.37 -7.15 -0.45
C VAL A 42 5.78 -7.72 -0.44
N VAL A 43 6.51 -7.40 0.62
CA VAL A 43 7.87 -7.83 0.87
C VAL A 43 7.91 -8.55 2.22
N ASP A 44 8.59 -9.69 2.27
CA ASP A 44 8.75 -10.50 3.48
C ASP A 44 9.88 -9.98 4.39
N GLY A 45 10.05 -10.63 5.55
CA GLY A 45 11.06 -10.26 6.53
C GLY A 45 12.51 -10.41 6.05
N GLN A 46 12.74 -11.06 4.91
CA GLN A 46 14.05 -11.20 4.27
C GLN A 46 14.27 -10.19 3.14
N GLY A 47 13.32 -9.29 2.93
CA GLY A 47 13.38 -8.30 1.85
C GLY A 47 13.01 -8.89 0.48
N ALA A 48 12.50 -10.11 0.40
CA ALA A 48 12.08 -10.74 -0.85
C ALA A 48 10.63 -10.40 -1.17
N ARG A 49 10.34 -10.25 -2.47
CA ARG A 49 8.98 -9.97 -2.93
C ARG A 49 8.12 -11.22 -2.84
N VAL A 50 6.98 -11.11 -2.17
CA VAL A 50 5.99 -12.18 -2.08
C VAL A 50 5.31 -12.34 -3.43
N ALA A 51 5.41 -13.53 -4.02
CA ALA A 51 4.87 -13.82 -5.34
C ALA A 51 3.33 -13.79 -5.38
N VAL A 52 2.68 -14.31 -4.33
CA VAL A 52 1.22 -14.37 -4.20
C VAL A 52 0.81 -13.71 -2.88
N PRO A 53 0.66 -12.38 -2.86
CA PRO A 53 0.34 -11.66 -1.63
C PRO A 53 -1.16 -11.76 -1.28
N MET A 54 -1.48 -11.74 0.02
CA MET A 54 -2.86 -11.71 0.51
C MET A 54 -3.44 -10.29 0.41
N VAL A 55 -3.79 -9.91 -0.82
CA VAL A 55 -4.34 -8.59 -1.15
C VAL A 55 -5.65 -8.76 -1.91
N LYS A 56 -6.68 -8.03 -1.49
CA LYS A 56 -7.97 -7.98 -2.17
C LYS A 56 -8.37 -6.53 -2.40
N GLU A 57 -8.72 -6.19 -3.65
CA GLU A 57 -9.36 -4.91 -3.93
C GLU A 57 -10.81 -4.93 -3.43
N VAL A 58 -11.22 -3.86 -2.75
CA VAL A 58 -12.57 -3.68 -2.21
C VAL A 58 -13.09 -2.29 -2.57
N GLN A 59 -14.39 -2.21 -2.84
CA GLN A 59 -15.10 -0.95 -3.07
C GLN A 59 -15.98 -0.70 -1.84
N GLU A 60 -15.72 0.37 -1.11
CA GLU A 60 -16.46 0.72 0.11
C GLU A 60 -16.70 2.22 0.17
N ALA A 61 -17.94 2.64 0.43
CA ALA A 61 -18.35 4.05 0.49
C ALA A 61 -17.88 4.89 -0.73
N GLY A 62 -17.91 4.29 -1.93
CA GLY A 62 -17.47 4.94 -3.16
C GLY A 62 -15.94 5.09 -3.31
N ARG A 63 -15.16 4.45 -2.44
CA ARG A 63 -13.70 4.48 -2.47
C ARG A 63 -13.15 3.12 -2.89
N ARG A 64 -12.09 3.16 -3.71
CA ARG A 64 -11.27 2.01 -4.03
C ARG A 64 -10.21 1.82 -2.95
N LEU A 65 -10.25 0.68 -2.27
CA LEU A 65 -9.31 0.31 -1.21
C LEU A 65 -8.70 -1.07 -1.51
N TYR A 66 -7.58 -1.35 -0.86
CA TYR A 66 -6.91 -2.65 -0.87
C TYR A 66 -6.90 -3.18 0.56
N GLU A 67 -7.62 -4.29 0.78
CA GLU A 67 -7.53 -5.06 2.02
C GLU A 67 -6.27 -5.92 1.96
N ILE A 68 -5.36 -5.69 2.90
CA ILE A 68 -4.04 -6.32 2.98
C ILE A 68 -3.94 -7.09 4.29
N ARG A 69 -3.56 -8.37 4.20
CA ARG A 69 -3.20 -9.20 5.34
C ARG A 69 -1.70 -9.48 5.29
N LEU A 70 -0.99 -9.11 6.35
CA LEU A 70 0.45 -9.23 6.46
C LEU A 70 0.80 -10.13 7.65
N PRO A 71 1.68 -11.13 7.47
CA PRO A 71 2.45 -11.69 8.57
C PRO A 71 3.30 -10.61 9.26
N GLY A 72 3.70 -10.84 10.52
CA GLY A 72 4.27 -9.79 11.38
C GLY A 72 5.61 -9.19 10.94
N ASP A 73 6.34 -9.87 10.07
CA ASP A 73 7.63 -9.46 9.51
C ASP A 73 7.51 -8.93 8.07
N HIS A 74 6.29 -8.80 7.54
CA HIS A 74 6.05 -8.31 6.19
C HIS A 74 5.66 -6.82 6.18
N PHE A 75 5.92 -6.17 5.04
CA PHE A 75 5.39 -4.84 4.76
C PHE A 75 4.85 -4.76 3.33
N ALA A 76 3.90 -3.85 3.11
CA ALA A 76 3.33 -3.56 1.81
C ALA A 76 3.66 -2.15 1.34
N ILE A 77 3.82 -2.01 0.03
CA ILE A 77 3.97 -0.76 -0.68
C ILE A 77 2.85 -0.70 -1.71
N LEU A 78 1.94 0.26 -1.56
CA LEU A 78 0.98 0.61 -2.60
C LEU A 78 1.59 1.74 -3.42
N VAL A 79 1.63 1.58 -4.73
CA VAL A 79 2.08 2.61 -5.68
C VAL A 79 0.87 3.12 -6.44
N ARG A 80 0.54 4.39 -6.25
CA ARG A 80 -0.57 5.05 -6.94
C ARG A 80 -0.33 4.98 -8.45
N LYS A 81 -1.32 4.51 -9.21
CA LYS A 81 -1.30 4.63 -10.67
C LYS A 81 -1.65 6.07 -11.01
N GLY A 82 -0.81 6.72 -11.79
CA GLY A 82 -1.17 8.00 -12.40
C GLY A 82 -2.33 7.81 -13.40
N PRO A 83 -2.98 8.91 -13.81
CA PRO A 83 -3.72 8.93 -15.07
C PRO A 83 -2.81 8.60 -16.26
#